data_AF-A0ABD7DLN8-F1
#
_entry.id   AF-A0ABD7DLN8-F1
#
_cell.length_a   1.000
_cell.length_b   1.000
_cell.length_c   1.000
_cell.angle_alpha   90.00
_cell.angle_beta   90.00
_cell.angle_gamma   90.00
#
_symmetry.space_group_name_H-M   'P 1'
#
loop_
_entity.id
_entity.type
_entity.pdbx_description
1 polymer ?
#
loop_
_entity_poly.entity_id
_entity_poly.type
_entity_poly.pdbx_seq_one_letter_code
_entity_poly.pdbx_strand_id
1 'polypeptide(L)' 'MLAGYQEETFVGDKNKLVKLSGAFSYIVGVATIILPLGLEKIGDVVGNIYTILIVLGTVVFIIKANLLNKSAIK' A
#
# COMPACT_ATOMS: atom_id res chain seq x y z
N MET A 1 14.48 -6.87 -2.22
CA MET A 1 14.47 -5.50 -2.78
C MET A 1 13.02 -5.06 -2.83
N LEU A 2 12.69 -3.89 -2.28
CA LEU A 2 11.37 -3.28 -2.43
C LEU A 2 11.42 -2.38 -3.68
N ALA A 3 10.41 -2.46 -4.55
CA ALA A 3 10.38 -1.60 -5.74
C ALA A 3 10.25 -0.12 -5.33
N GLY A 4 11.08 0.75 -5.91
CA GLY A 4 11.13 2.19 -5.57
C GLY A 4 11.82 2.53 -4.25
N TYR A 5 12.40 1.55 -3.55
CA TYR A 5 13.16 1.79 -2.33
C TYR A 5 14.55 2.36 -2.63
N GLN A 6 14.79 3.61 -2.23
CA GLN A 6 16.10 4.26 -2.30
C GLN A 6 16.82 4.12 -0.96
N GLU A 7 17.84 3.25 -0.92
CA GLU A 7 18.62 2.99 0.30
C GLU A 7 19.30 4.24 0.85
N GLU A 8 19.64 5.19 -0.03
CA GLU A 8 20.32 6.45 0.28
C GLU A 8 19.45 7.43 1.06
N THR A 9 18.12 7.32 0.93
CA THR A 9 17.15 8.25 1.56
C THR A 9 16.40 7.66 2.75
N PHE A 10 16.49 6.33 2.95
CA PHE A 10 15.77 5.65 4.02
C PHE A 10 16.74 5.15 5.10
N VAL A 11 16.81 5.91 6.21
CA VAL A 11 17.63 5.60 7.39
C VAL A 11 16.81 4.88 8.47
N GLY A 12 15.52 4.67 8.20
CA GLY A 12 14.52 4.05 9.08
C GLY A 12 14.67 2.54 9.34
N ASP A 13 13.73 1.99 10.11
CA ASP A 13 13.64 0.56 10.39
C ASP A 13 13.19 -0.21 9.11
N LYS A 14 14.18 -0.76 8.40
CA LYS A 14 13.98 -1.50 7.13
C LYS A 14 13.04 -2.71 7.30
N ASN A 15 13.09 -3.41 8.44
CA ASN A 15 12.25 -4.58 8.69
C ASN A 15 10.77 -4.19 8.81
N LYS A 16 10.47 -3.07 9.48
CA LYS A 16 9.10 -2.54 9.56
C LYS A 16 8.59 -2.08 8.19
N LEU A 17 9.44 -1.43 7.40
CA LEU A 17 9.06 -1.00 6.05
C LEU A 17 8.73 -2.19 5.14
N VAL A 18 9.55 -3.26 5.19
CA VAL A 18 9.30 -4.49 4.41
C VAL A 18 7.99 -5.15 4.83
N LYS A 19 7.71 -5.26 6.13
CA LYS A 19 6.44 -5.81 6.62
C LYS A 19 5.23 -4.96 6.19
N LEU A 20 5.33 -3.63 6.31
CA LEU A 20 4.28 -2.69 5.88
C LEU A 20 4.00 -2.83 4.38
N SER A 21 5.06 -2.86 3.57
CA SER A 21 4.98 -2.96 2.11
C SER A 21 4.43 -4.30 1.65
N GLY A 22 4.87 -5.39 2.29
CA GLY A 22 4.36 -6.74 2.04
C GLY A 22 2.87 -6.87 2.39
N ALA A 23 2.46 -6.38 3.56
CA ALA A 23 1.06 -6.40 3.98
C ALA A 23 0.17 -5.57 3.04
N PHE A 24 0.62 -4.36 2.67
CA PHE A 24 -0.09 -3.52 1.72
C PHE A 24 -0.26 -4.22 0.36
N SER A 25 0.84 -4.74 -0.20
CA SER A 25 0.83 -5.43 -1.50
C SER A 25 -0.06 -6.67 -1.49
N TYR A 26 -0.06 -7.43 -0.39
CA TYR A 26 -0.92 -8.60 -0.23
C TYR A 26 -2.40 -8.21 -0.25
N ILE A 27 -2.80 -7.20 0.54
CA ILE A 27 -4.19 -6.75 0.61
C ILE A 27 -4.66 -6.22 -0.76
N VAL A 28 -3.84 -5.38 -1.41
CA VAL A 28 -4.14 -4.85 -2.74
C VAL A 28 -4.27 -5.99 -3.75
N GLY A 29 -3.32 -6.94 -3.75
CA GLY A 29 -3.35 -8.09 -4.66
C GLY A 29 -4.62 -8.93 -4.51
N VAL A 30 -5.01 -9.27 -3.27
CA VAL A 30 -6.25 -10.00 -3.00
C VAL A 30 -7.48 -9.22 -3.45
N ALA A 31 -7.54 -7.91 -3.15
CA ALA A 31 -8.65 -7.06 -3.57
C ALA A 31 -8.76 -6.99 -5.10
N THR A 32 -7.64 -6.93 -5.82
CA THR A 32 -7.61 -6.94 -7.29
C THR A 32 -8.13 -8.25 -7.87
N ILE A 33 -7.79 -9.39 -7.26
CA ILE A 33 -8.27 -10.71 -7.72
C ILE A 33 -9.79 -10.82 -7.57
N ILE A 34 -10.36 -10.22 -6.51
CA ILE A 34 -11.80 -10.27 -6.22
C ILE A 34 -12.57 -9.23 -7.05
N LEU A 35 -11.92 -8.15 -7.49
CA LEU A 35 -12.56 -7.04 -8.20
C LEU A 35 -13.40 -7.45 -9.43
N PRO A 36 -12.94 -8.33 -10.34
CA PRO A 36 -13.74 -8.79 -11.47
C PRO A 36 -15.08 -9.41 -11.05
N LEU A 37 -15.08 -10.19 -9.96
CA LEU A 37 -16.31 -10.78 -9.43
C LEU A 37 -17.27 -9.71 -8.90
N GLY A 38 -16.73 -8.70 -8.20
CA GLY A 38 -17.51 -7.57 -7.73
C GLY A 38 -18.12 -6.75 -8.86
N LEU A 39 -17.34 -6.49 -9.91
CA LEU A 39 -17.80 -5.80 -11.12
C LEU A 39 -18.88 -6.61 -11.85
N GLU A 40 -18.74 -7.94 -11.95
CA GLU A 40 -19.76 -8.79 -12.59
C GLU A 40 -21.09 -8.78 -11.82
N LYS A 41 -21.06 -8.83 -10.48
CA LYS A 41 -22.28 -8.98 -9.66
C LYS A 41 -22.99 -7.66 -9.36
N ILE A 42 -22.24 -6.58 -9.17
CA ILE A 42 -22.76 -5.30 -8.67
C ILE A 42 -22.61 -4.18 -9.72
N GLY A 43 -21.63 -4.29 -10.61
CA GLY A 43 -21.35 -3.30 -11.65
C GLY A 43 -20.35 -2.22 -11.23
N ASP A 44 -20.37 -1.11 -11.97
CA ASP A 44 -19.35 -0.05 -11.93
C ASP A 44 -19.13 0.60 -10.55
N VAL A 45 -20.17 0.63 -9.71
CA VAL A 45 -20.08 1.16 -8.34
C VAL A 45 -18.95 0.50 -7.54
N VAL A 46 -18.69 -0.79 -7.74
CA VAL A 46 -17.58 -1.49 -7.06
C VAL A 46 -16.22 -1.00 -7.55
N GLY A 47 -16.08 -0.68 -8.83
CA GLY A 47 -14.86 -0.10 -9.39
C GLY A 47 -14.53 1.25 -8.76
N ASN A 48 -15.56 2.10 -8.56
CA ASN A 48 -15.40 3.39 -7.89
C ASN A 48 -14.97 3.22 -6.42
N ILE A 49 -15.62 2.31 -5.68
CA ILE A 49 -15.27 2.01 -4.28
C ILE A 49 -13.84 1.47 -4.17
N TYR A 50 -13.48 0.52 -5.03
CA TYR A 50 -12.13 -0.05 -5.08
C TYR A 50 -11.08 1.03 -5.35
N THR A 51 -11.33 1.90 -6.32
CA THR A 51 -10.42 3.00 -6.66
C THR A 51 -10.19 3.92 -5.46
N ILE A 52 -11.26 4.35 -4.78
CA ILE A 52 -11.16 5.20 -3.58
C ILE A 52 -10.35 4.50 -2.47
N LEU A 53 -10.59 3.20 -2.25
CA LEU A 53 -9.86 2.40 -1.25
C LEU A 53 -8.37 2.31 -1.56
N ILE A 54 -7.99 2.07 -2.83
CA ILE A 54 -6.58 1.98 -3.23
C ILE A 54 -5.87 3.33 -3.08
N VAL A 55 -6.51 4.42 -3.49
CA VAL A 55 -5.95 5.77 -3.36
C VAL A 55 -5.71 6.12 -1.88
N LEU A 56 -6.74 5.97 -1.03
CA LEU A 56 -6.61 6.23 0.40
C LEU A 56 -5.56 5.31 1.06
N GLY A 57 -5.59 4.02 0.74
CA GLY A 57 -4.62 3.05 1.24
C GLY A 57 -3.18 3.42 0.87
N THR A 58 -2.97 3.91 -0.35
CA THR A 58 -1.65 4.36 -0.83
C THR A 58 -1.18 5.60 -0.08
N VAL A 59 -2.05 6.59 0.14
CA VAL A 59 -1.72 7.80 0.91
C VAL A 59 -1.32 7.43 2.34
N VAL A 60 -2.10 6.58 3.00
CA VAL A 60 -1.78 6.10 4.37
C VAL A 60 -0.47 5.33 4.40
N PHE A 61 -0.23 4.45 3.41
CA PHE A 61 1.02 3.71 3.28
C PHE A 61 2.23 4.66 3.18
N ILE A 62 2.17 5.68 2.32
CA ILE A 62 3.24 6.66 2.14
C ILE A 62 3.50 7.43 3.45
N ILE A 63 2.44 7.87 4.15
CA ILE A 63 2.59 8.57 5.45
C ILE A 63 3.29 7.66 6.47
N LYS A 64 2.86 6.41 6.60
CA LYS A 64 3.47 5.43 7.53
C LYS A 64 4.92 5.15 7.17
N ALA A 65 5.23 4.98 5.88
CA ALA A 65 6.59 4.79 5.40
C ALA A 65 7.49 5.99 5.72
N ASN A 66 7.00 7.21 5.51
CA ASN A 66 7.73 8.44 5.85
C ASN A 66 7.94 8.61 7.37
N LEU A 67 6.96 8.24 8.19
CA LEU A 67 7.12 8.24 9.65
C LEU A 67 8.19 7.24 10.10
N LEU A 68 8.23 6.05 9.51
CA LEU A 68 9.27 5.06 9.78
C LEU A 68 10.67 5.58 9.40
N ASN A 69 10.76 6.41 8.36
CA ASN A 69 12.02 7.08 7.98
C ASN A 69 12.43 8.16 8.99
N LYS A 70 11.52 9.09 9.33
CA LYS A 70 11.79 10.18 10.28
C LYS A 70 12.08 9.68 11.70
N SER A 71 11.48 8.58 12.13
CA SER A 71 11.68 8.03 13.48
C SER A 71 13.11 7.54 13.75
N ALA A 72 13.93 7.35 12.73
CA ALA A 72 15.35 7.00 12.88
C ALA A 72 16.28 8.23 12.88
N ILE A 73 15.76 9.43 12.59
CA ILE A 73 16.52 10.70 12.61
C ILE A 73 16.30 11.41 13.96
N LYS A 74 16.32 10.66 15.07
CA LYS A 74 16.13 11.22 16.42
C LYS A 74 17.26 10.80 17.34
#